data_AF-A0A935N0I5-F1
#
_entry.id   AF-A0A935N0I5-F1
#
_cell.length_a   1.000
_cell.length_b   1.000
_cell.length_c   1.000
_cell.angle_alpha   90.00
_cell.angle_beta   90.00
_cell.angle_gamma   90.00
#
_symmetry.space_group_name_H-M   'P 1'
#
loop_
_entity.id
_entity.type
_entity.pdbx_description
1 polymer ?
#
loop_
_entity_poly.entity_id
_entity_poly.type
_entity_poly.pdbx_seq_one_letter_code
_entity_poly.pdbx_strand_id
1 'polypeptide(L)'
;MFRLYSSNNYGENWQVFDEGLDGHSILRMYPTSNGVLLCSCAYDGIYKFSDYTGKWAHVYGSGFYKNFAEDLNGNIYACGYATGIRKSNYRRKSGIR
;
A
#
# COMPACT_ATOMS: atom_id res chain seq x y z
N MET A 1 -14.41 -11.23 6.85
CA MET A 1 -13.78 -10.74 5.61
C MET A 1 -13.98 -9.24 5.57
N PHE A 2 -12.90 -8.45 5.54
CA PHE A 2 -12.99 -6.99 5.44
C PHE A 2 -12.91 -6.60 3.97
N ARG A 3 -13.68 -5.59 3.55
CA ARG A 3 -13.70 -5.11 2.17
C ARG A 3 -13.16 -3.69 2.10
N LEU A 4 -12.46 -3.39 1.00
CA LEU A 4 -12.00 -2.05 0.69
C LEU A 4 -12.93 -1.43 -0.34
N TYR A 5 -13.30 -0.18 -0.11
CA TYR A 5 -14.15 0.58 -1.02
C TYR A 5 -13.49 1.90 -1.37
N SER A 6 -13.75 2.40 -2.59
CA SER A 6 -13.34 3.72 -3.04
C SER A 6 -14.55 4.49 -3.57
N SER A 7 -14.45 5.82 -3.53
CA SER A 7 -15.44 6.74 -4.10
C SER A 7 -14.70 7.79 -4.93
N ASN A 8 -15.29 8.16 -6.07
CA ASN A 8 -14.81 9.24 -6.94
C ASN A 8 -15.77 10.45 -6.96
N ASN A 9 -16.81 10.42 -6.13
CA ASN A 9 -17.87 11.42 -6.09
C ASN A 9 -18.17 11.85 -4.64
N TYR A 10 -17.10 12.21 -3.91
CA TYR A 10 -17.19 12.75 -2.55
C TYR A 10 -17.96 11.86 -1.55
N GLY A 11 -17.98 10.54 -1.78
CA GLY A 11 -18.62 9.58 -0.90
C GLY A 11 -20.11 9.35 -1.15
N GLU A 12 -20.68 9.92 -2.22
CA GLU A 12 -22.08 9.65 -2.60
C GLU A 12 -22.27 8.19 -3.05
N ASN A 13 -21.32 7.64 -3.80
CA ASN A 13 -21.30 6.24 -4.20
C ASN A 13 -19.95 5.60 -3.89
N TRP A 14 -19.99 4.30 -3.58
CA TRP A 14 -18.81 3.50 -3.23
C TRP A 14 -18.77 2.23 -4.10
N GLN A 15 -17.58 1.89 -4.58
CA GLN A 15 -17.32 0.68 -5.34
C GLN A 15 -16.23 -0.16 -4.69
N VAL A 16 -16.31 -1.46 -4.89
CA VAL A 16 -15.33 -2.42 -4.37
C VAL A 16 -13.95 -2.10 -4.95
N PHE A 17 -12.93 -2.10 -4.09
CA PHE A 17 -11.56 -1.70 -4.40
C PHE A 17 -10.53 -2.61 -3.71
N ASP A 18 -10.89 -3.85 -3.41
CA ASP A 18 -10.06 -4.83 -2.69
C ASP A 18 -9.51 -5.97 -3.57
N GLU A 19 -9.64 -5.89 -4.90
CA GLU A 19 -9.17 -6.98 -5.76
C GLU A 19 -7.65 -7.20 -5.61
N GLY A 20 -7.25 -8.43 -5.23
CA GLY A 20 -5.87 -8.77 -4.87
C GLY A 20 -5.55 -8.64 -3.38
N LEU A 21 -6.54 -8.29 -2.54
CA LEU A 21 -6.46 -8.28 -1.08
C LEU A 21 -7.42 -9.30 -0.42
N ASP A 22 -7.94 -10.25 -1.19
CA ASP A 22 -8.93 -11.22 -0.72
C ASP A 22 -8.44 -11.99 0.50
N GLY A 23 -9.25 -11.99 1.56
CA GLY A 23 -8.93 -12.68 2.82
C GLY A 23 -7.97 -11.93 3.74
N HIS A 24 -7.40 -10.81 3.31
CA HIS A 24 -6.45 -10.04 4.13
C HIS A 24 -7.15 -8.96 4.96
N SER A 25 -6.61 -8.69 6.16
CA SER A 25 -7.10 -7.61 7.02
C SER A 25 -6.26 -6.35 6.80
N ILE A 26 -6.83 -5.35 6.15
CA ILE A 26 -6.15 -4.09 5.85
C ILE A 26 -6.01 -3.27 7.14
N LEU A 27 -4.80 -2.87 7.47
CA LEU A 27 -4.48 -2.10 8.68
C LEU A 27 -4.32 -0.61 8.39
N ARG A 28 -3.71 -0.27 7.26
CA ARG A 28 -3.44 1.11 6.84
C ARG A 28 -3.46 1.23 5.33
N MET A 29 -3.91 2.39 4.89
CA MET A 29 -3.83 2.90 3.53
C MET A 29 -2.88 4.10 3.53
N TYR A 30 -2.06 4.22 2.49
CA TYR A 30 -1.09 5.30 2.37
C TYR A 30 -0.97 5.77 0.92
N PRO A 31 -1.60 6.88 0.56
CA PRO A 31 -1.32 7.56 -0.70
C PRO A 31 0.03 8.27 -0.58
N THR A 32 0.92 8.02 -1.53
CA THR A 32 2.20 8.70 -1.64
C THR A 32 2.06 9.98 -2.46
N SER A 33 3.02 10.89 -2.32
CA SER A 33 3.07 12.16 -3.05
C SER A 33 3.08 12.00 -4.58
N ASN A 34 3.57 10.86 -5.07
CA ASN A 34 3.67 10.57 -6.51
C ASN A 34 2.46 9.80 -7.08
N GLY A 35 1.40 9.63 -6.29
CA GLY A 35 0.16 8.96 -6.70
C GLY A 35 0.16 7.44 -6.53
N VAL A 36 1.26 6.83 -6.09
CA VAL A 36 1.25 5.39 -5.73
C VAL A 36 0.44 5.20 -4.46
N LEU A 37 -0.41 4.18 -4.45
CA LEU A 37 -1.17 3.77 -3.28
C LEU A 37 -0.57 2.50 -2.66
N LEU A 38 -0.26 2.58 -1.37
CA LEU A 38 0.20 1.45 -0.57
C LEU A 38 -0.86 1.09 0.47
N CYS A 39 -0.87 -0.19 0.85
CA CYS A 39 -1.56 -0.63 2.04
C CYS A 39 -0.75 -1.67 2.80
N SER A 40 -1.02 -1.79 4.09
CA SER A 40 -0.45 -2.86 4.91
C SER A 40 -1.54 -3.82 5.35
N CYS A 41 -1.32 -5.10 5.14
CA CYS A 41 -2.18 -6.19 5.59
C CYS A 41 -1.62 -6.82 6.85
N ALA A 42 -2.50 -7.15 7.80
CA ALA A 42 -2.11 -7.86 9.01
C ALA A 42 -1.47 -9.20 8.65
N TYR A 43 -0.32 -9.48 9.26
CA TYR A 43 0.50 -10.68 9.03
C TYR A 43 1.11 -10.85 7.63
N ASP A 44 0.58 -10.21 6.59
CA ASP A 44 1.04 -10.39 5.20
C ASP A 44 1.94 -9.28 4.66
N GLY A 45 2.07 -8.16 5.36
CA GLY A 45 3.03 -7.13 4.96
C GLY A 45 2.44 -6.02 4.10
N ILE A 46 3.17 -5.56 3.08
CA ILE A 46 2.84 -4.35 2.31
C ILE A 46 2.43 -4.72 0.89
N TYR A 47 1.33 -4.13 0.43
CA TYR A 47 0.78 -4.25 -0.91
C TYR A 47 0.79 -2.88 -1.59
N LYS A 48 0.86 -2.90 -2.92
CA LYS A 48 0.81 -1.72 -3.77
C LYS A 48 -0.29 -1.89 -4.81
N PHE A 49 -1.07 -0.84 -5.04
CA PHE A 49 -2.03 -0.82 -6.14
C PHE A 49 -1.31 -0.65 -7.49
N SER A 50 -1.78 -1.36 -8.50
CA SER A 50 -1.26 -1.30 -9.86
C SER A 50 -2.32 -0.74 -10.80
N ASP A 51 -2.08 0.49 -11.29
CA ASP A 51 -2.98 1.15 -12.25
C ASP A 51 -3.08 0.37 -13.58
N TYR A 52 -2.05 -0.41 -13.92
CA TYR A 52 -2.04 -1.22 -15.14
C TYR A 52 -3.00 -2.41 -15.07
N THR A 53 -3.13 -3.02 -13.89
CA THR A 53 -3.93 -4.24 -13.71
C THR A 53 -5.24 -3.98 -12.98
N GLY A 54 -5.39 -2.81 -12.34
CA GLY A 54 -6.53 -2.49 -11.49
C GLY A 54 -6.57 -3.29 -10.18
N LYS A 55 -5.44 -3.84 -9.72
CA LYS A 55 -5.37 -4.77 -8.58
C LYS A 55 -4.25 -4.42 -7.63
N TRP A 56 -4.40 -4.88 -6.39
CA TRP A 56 -3.34 -4.88 -5.39
C TRP A 56 -2.38 -6.05 -5.60
N ALA A 57 -1.09 -5.79 -5.40
CA ALA A 57 -0.05 -6.81 -5.43
C ALA A 57 0.82 -6.70 -4.18
N HIS A 58 1.15 -7.85 -3.60
CA HIS A 58 2.13 -7.94 -2.52
C HIS A 58 3.49 -7.46 -3.03
N VAL A 59 4.16 -6.57 -2.28
CA VAL A 59 5.45 -6.02 -2.68
C VAL A 59 6.52 -6.15 -1.61
N TYR A 60 6.16 -6.38 -0.34
CA TYR A 60 7.16 -6.48 0.71
C TYR A 60 6.73 -7.19 1.99
N GLY A 61 7.59 -8.12 2.41
CA GLY A 61 7.70 -8.63 3.77
C GLY A 61 6.52 -9.47 4.24
N SER A 62 6.52 -9.75 5.53
CA SER A 62 5.41 -10.31 6.30
C SER A 62 5.36 -9.59 7.65
N GLY A 63 4.22 -9.69 8.35
CA GLY A 63 4.03 -9.09 9.66
C GLY A 63 3.17 -7.81 9.67
N PHE A 64 3.27 -7.05 10.75
CA PHE A 64 2.35 -5.96 11.06
C PHE A 64 2.96 -4.59 10.85
N TYR A 65 2.80 -4.02 9.68
CA TYR A 65 3.13 -2.61 9.45
C TYR A 65 1.97 -1.74 9.90
N LYS A 66 2.25 -0.80 10.80
CA LYS A 66 1.25 0.00 11.52
C LYS A 66 1.12 1.41 11.00
N ASN A 67 2.17 1.97 10.40
CA ASN A 67 2.14 3.29 9.80
C ASN A 67 3.17 3.39 8.68
N PHE A 68 2.93 4.38 7.81
CA PHE A 68 3.84 4.82 6.78
C PHE A 68 4.14 6.31 6.96
N ALA A 69 5.32 6.75 6.53
CA ALA A 69 5.69 8.14 6.39
C ALA A 69 6.51 8.32 5.11
N GLU A 70 6.49 9.51 4.52
CA GLU A 70 7.24 9.85 3.32
C GLU A 70 8.04 11.12 3.60
N ASP A 71 9.32 11.11 3.19
CA ASP A 71 10.15 12.32 3.24
C ASP A 71 10.06 13.14 1.95
N LEU A 72 10.63 14.34 1.95
CA LEU A 72 10.62 15.25 0.79
C LEU A 72 11.33 14.68 -0.46
N ASN A 73 12.10 13.61 -0.32
CA ASN A 73 12.76 12.93 -1.43
C ASN A 73 11.95 11.74 -1.95
N GLY A 74 10.74 11.52 -1.44
CA GLY A 74 9.88 10.39 -1.80
C GLY A 74 10.34 9.05 -1.22
N ASN A 75 11.17 9.04 -0.18
CA ASN A 75 11.46 7.78 0.52
C ASN A 75 10.31 7.44 1.45
N ILE A 76 9.91 6.17 1.45
CA ILE A 76 8.82 5.66 2.26
C ILE A 76 9.40 4.90 3.44
N TYR A 77 8.95 5.26 4.62
CA TYR A 77 9.28 4.62 5.89
C TYR A 77 8.06 3.85 6.36
N ALA A 78 8.20 2.56 6.64
CA ALA A 78 7.16 1.74 7.23
C ALA A 78 7.63 1.25 8.61
N CYS A 79 6.80 1.41 9.63
CA CYS A 79 7.09 0.90 10.97
C CYS A 79 6.10 -0.20 11.34
N GLY A 80 6.56 -1.20 12.08
CA GLY A 80 5.72 -2.34 12.44
C GLY A 80 6.07 -3.02 13.75
N TYR A 81 5.13 -3.84 14.25
CA TYR A 81 5.31 -4.59 15.48
C TYR A 81 6.40 -5.64 15.27
N ALA A 82 7.45 -5.61 16.10
CA ALA A 82 8.62 -6.49 16.03
C ALA A 82 9.45 -6.42 14.73
N THR A 83 9.10 -5.57 13.75
CA THR A 83 9.83 -5.44 12.48
C THR A 83 10.79 -4.26 12.43
N GLY A 84 10.73 -3.35 13.42
CA GLY A 84 11.49 -2.10 13.45
C GLY A 84 10.98 -1.09 12.42
N ILE A 85 11.85 -0.13 12.04
CA ILE A 85 11.58 0.81 10.94
C ILE A 85 12.26 0.30 9.68
N ARG A 86 11.50 0.22 8.59
CA ARG A 86 11.98 -0.13 7.24
C ARG A 86 11.90 1.10 6.35
N LYS A 87 12.87 1.27 5.46
CA LYS A 87 12.94 2.35 4.48
C LYS A 87 12.98 1.75 3.07
N SER A 88 12.19 2.30 2.17
CA SER A 88 12.25 2.05 0.74
C SER A 88 12.49 3.36 -0.01
N ASN A 89 13.38 3.33 -1.00
CA ASN A 89 13.58 4.44 -1.92
C ASN A 89 12.80 4.17 -3.21
N TYR A 90 11.79 5.00 -3.50
CA TYR A 90 11.19 4.99 -4.84
C TYR A 90 12.16 5.66 -5.82
N ARG A 91 13.15 4.91 -6.31
CA ARG A 91 13.77 5.24 -7.58
C ARG A 91 13.00 4.47 -8.63
N ARG A 92 12.44 5.16 -9.64
CA ARG A 92 12.06 4.47 -10.88
C ARG A 92 13.27 3.60 -11.22
N LYS A 93 13.09 2.28 -11.32
CA LYS A 93 14.09 1.45 -12.00
C LYS A 93 14.22 2.07 -13.38
N SER A 94 15.22 2.91 -13.59
CA SER A 94 15.61 3.32 -14.94
C SER A 94 16.02 2.02 -15.61
N GLY A 95 15.15 1.53 -16.50
CA GLY A 95 15.50 0.41 -17.36
C GLY A 95 16.80 0.74 -18.08
N ILE A 96 17.71 -0.22 -18.09
CA ILE A 96 18.96 -0.45 -18.84
C ILE A 96 19.65 -1.53 -17.97
N ARG A 97 19.80 -2.81 -18.32
CA ARG A 97 19.81 -3.58 -19.57
C ARG A 97 19.04 -4.89 -19.41
#